data_AF-A0AAD5HEL8-F1
#
_entry.id   AF-A0AAD5HEL8-F1
#
_cell.length_a   1.000
_cell.length_b   1.000
_cell.length_c   1.000
_cell.angle_alpha   90.00
_cell.angle_beta   90.00
_cell.angle_gamma   90.00
#
_symmetry.space_group_name_H-M   'P 1'
#
loop_
_entity.id
_entity.type
_entity.pdbx_description
1 polymer ?
#
loop_
_entity_poly.entity_id
_entity_poly.type
_entity_poly.pdbx_seq_one_letter_code
_entity_poly.pdbx_strand_id
1 'polypeptide(L)'
;MTVHTILLVQNTQTPSSRTYYDFNTVAEAMDQIATLYEQRLQKENPRLAQLQYRAQDLLQFIDNHREFVALVFSPAQQNYAPHDKEWIKEKLLNHLGRQQPAPQQQQPSRGGASSNRSNIQSRLGNQRF
;
A
#
# COMPACT_ATOMS: atom_id res chain seq x y z
N MET A 1 -12.32 3.81 8.20
CA MET A 1 -12.18 5.22 8.63
C MET A 1 -11.73 6.00 7.42
N THR A 2 -12.50 7.01 7.02
CA THR A 2 -12.10 7.94 5.95
C THR A 2 -11.12 8.94 6.56
N VAL A 3 -9.96 9.07 5.94
CA VAL A 3 -8.91 9.99 6.38
C VAL A 3 -8.77 11.03 5.29
N HIS A 4 -9.30 12.23 5.57
CA HIS A 4 -9.26 13.32 4.61
C HIS A 4 -7.80 13.65 4.27
N THR A 5 -7.51 13.69 2.97
CA THR A 5 -6.15 13.83 2.45
C THR A 5 -6.17 14.90 1.38
N ILE A 6 -5.31 15.90 1.52
CA ILE A 6 -5.16 16.98 0.54
C ILE A 6 -3.80 16.81 -0.12
N LEU A 7 -3.77 16.73 -1.44
CA LEU A 7 -2.56 16.61 -2.23
C LEU A 7 -2.21 17.95 -2.85
N LEU A 8 -1.01 18.44 -2.57
CA LEU A 8 -0.44 19.65 -3.15
C LEU A 8 0.56 19.22 -4.22
N VAL A 9 0.31 19.64 -5.46
CA VAL A 9 1.11 19.26 -6.62
C VAL A 9 1.56 20.51 -7.36
N GLN A 10 2.83 20.53 -7.75
CA GLN A 10 3.35 21.54 -8.66
C GLN A 10 3.96 20.89 -9.91
N ASN A 11 3.22 20.96 -11.02
CA ASN A 11 3.57 20.29 -12.27
C ASN A 11 4.79 20.89 -13.00
N THR A 12 5.06 22.19 -12.84
CA THR A 12 6.17 22.87 -13.53
C THR A 12 6.95 23.77 -12.57
N GLN A 13 8.10 24.30 -13.00
CA GLN A 13 8.86 25.27 -12.19
C GLN A 13 8.09 26.59 -11.96
N THR A 14 7.02 26.85 -12.73
CA THR A 14 6.21 28.05 -12.55
C THR A 14 5.30 27.92 -11.34
N PRO A 15 5.25 28.94 -10.45
CA PRO A 15 4.39 28.90 -9.27
C PRO A 15 2.90 28.88 -9.63
N SER A 16 2.52 29.35 -10.82
CA SER A 16 1.15 29.29 -11.34
C SER A 16 0.65 27.88 -11.63
N SER A 17 1.55 26.89 -11.67
CA SER A 17 1.20 25.48 -11.87
C SER A 17 0.90 24.73 -10.57
N ARG A 18 0.89 25.43 -9.43
CA ARG A 18 0.47 24.87 -8.14
C ARG A 18 -1.03 24.58 -8.18
N THR A 19 -1.37 23.33 -7.95
CA THR A 19 -2.74 22.86 -7.82
C THR A 19 -2.87 22.04 -6.55
N TYR A 20 -4.08 22.01 -6.00
CA TYR A 20 -4.41 21.13 -4.90
C TYR A 20 -5.55 20.19 -5.31
N TYR A 21 -5.60 19.03 -4.70
CA TYR A 21 -6.68 18.07 -4.84
C TYR A 21 -7.09 17.60 -3.45
N ASP A 22 -8.39 17.61 -3.17
CA ASP A 22 -8.94 17.11 -1.92
C ASP A 22 -9.56 15.73 -2.10
N PHE A 23 -9.31 14.85 -1.13
CA PHE A 23 -9.81 13.46 -1.13
C PHE A 23 -10.31 13.06 0.25
N ASN A 24 -11.30 12.16 0.28
CA ASN A 24 -11.82 11.62 1.53
C ASN A 24 -10.95 10.48 2.09
N THR A 25 -10.09 9.90 1.25
CA THR A 25 -9.18 8.82 1.63
C THR A 25 -7.79 8.99 1.02
N VAL A 26 -6.79 8.43 1.69
CA VAL A 26 -5.42 8.34 1.16
C VAL A 26 -5.37 7.52 -0.13
N ALA A 27 -6.21 6.49 -0.26
CA ALA A 27 -6.24 5.63 -1.44
C ALA A 27 -6.63 6.42 -2.71
N GLU A 28 -7.70 7.20 -2.65
CA GLU A 28 -8.13 8.08 -3.75
C GLU A 28 -7.03 9.08 -4.15
N ALA A 29 -6.29 9.61 -3.16
CA ALA A 29 -5.15 10.48 -3.44
C ALA A 29 -4.04 9.77 -4.23
N MET A 30 -3.76 8.50 -3.91
CA MET A 30 -2.77 7.69 -4.65
C MET A 30 -3.26 7.34 -6.07
N ASP A 31 -4.55 6.99 -6.22
CA ASP A 31 -5.18 6.77 -7.53
C ASP A 31 -5.08 8.02 -8.42
N GLN A 32 -5.33 9.21 -7.86
CA GLN A 32 -5.19 10.45 -8.62
C GLN A 32 -3.75 10.64 -9.15
N ILE A 33 -2.74 10.32 -8.34
CA ILE A 33 -1.34 10.43 -8.78
C ILE A 33 -1.06 9.49 -9.95
N ALA A 34 -1.58 8.26 -9.91
CA ALA A 34 -1.50 7.32 -11.02
C ALA A 34 -2.19 7.88 -12.27
N THR A 35 -3.42 8.39 -12.15
CA THR A 35 -4.16 9.00 -13.25
C THR A 35 -3.45 10.21 -13.86
N LEU A 36 -2.82 11.07 -13.04
CA LEU A 36 -2.02 12.20 -13.53
C LEU A 36 -0.85 11.73 -14.39
N TYR A 37 -0.21 10.63 -13.99
CA TYR A 37 0.87 10.03 -14.76
C TYR A 37 0.36 9.37 -16.06
N GLU A 38 -0.77 8.67 -16.02
CA GLU A 38 -1.41 8.09 -17.21
C GLU A 38 -1.79 9.15 -18.24
N GLN A 39 -2.38 10.27 -17.80
CA GLN A 39 -2.71 11.39 -18.68
C GLN A 39 -1.47 11.98 -19.36
N ARG A 40 -0.36 12.07 -18.62
CA ARG A 40 0.91 12.51 -19.19
C ARG A 40 1.42 11.51 -20.22
N LEU A 41 1.45 10.22 -19.87
CA LEU A 41 1.88 9.16 -20.78
C LEU A 41 1.05 9.11 -22.07
N GLN A 42 -0.26 9.32 -21.97
CA GLN A 42 -1.16 9.33 -23.12
C GLN A 42 -0.92 10.53 -24.04
N LYS A 43 -0.56 11.69 -23.47
CA LYS A 43 -0.13 12.86 -24.26
C LYS A 43 1.20 12.61 -24.97
N GLU A 44 2.13 11.93 -24.33
CA GLU A 44 3.44 11.58 -24.91
C GLU A 44 3.32 10.46 -25.96
N ASN A 45 2.41 9.51 -25.77
CA ASN A 45 2.22 8.35 -26.65
C ASN A 45 0.74 8.14 -27.04
N PRO A 46 0.17 9.01 -27.88
CA PRO A 46 -1.25 8.94 -28.26
C PRO A 46 -1.62 7.71 -29.11
N ARG A 47 -0.63 6.95 -29.58
CA ARG A 47 -0.80 5.75 -30.43
C ARG A 47 -0.89 4.45 -29.65
N LEU A 48 -0.56 4.45 -28.35
CA LEU A 48 -0.58 3.25 -27.52
C LEU A 48 -1.94 3.14 -26.80
N ALA A 49 -2.73 2.15 -27.20
CA ALA A 49 -4.04 1.89 -26.59
C ALA A 49 -3.92 1.25 -25.18
N GLN A 50 -2.80 0.59 -24.89
CA GLN A 50 -2.54 -0.04 -23.59
C GLN A 50 -1.22 0.48 -23.02
N LEU A 51 -1.31 1.51 -22.18
CA LEU A 51 -0.18 2.13 -21.49
C LEU A 51 0.20 1.27 -20.28
N GLN A 52 1.19 0.39 -20.46
CA GLN A 52 1.80 -0.33 -19.36
C GLN A 52 2.92 0.52 -18.76
N TYR A 53 2.76 0.95 -17.52
CA TYR A 53 3.82 1.61 -16.76
C TYR A 53 4.30 0.75 -15.60
N ARG A 54 5.58 0.91 -15.22
CA ARG A 54 6.13 0.23 -14.05
C ARG A 54 6.03 1.14 -12.84
N ALA A 55 6.01 0.54 -11.65
CA ALA A 55 6.06 1.29 -10.40
C ALA A 55 7.27 2.25 -10.36
N GLN A 56 8.43 1.83 -10.86
CA GLN A 56 9.64 2.67 -10.90
C GLN A 56 9.45 3.97 -11.70
N ASP A 57 8.74 3.93 -12.82
CA ASP A 57 8.53 5.11 -13.66
C ASP A 57 7.64 6.14 -12.95
N LEU A 58 6.62 5.66 -12.22
CA LEU A 58 5.75 6.51 -11.40
C LEU A 58 6.53 7.15 -10.24
N LEU A 59 7.42 6.39 -9.58
CA LEU A 59 8.26 6.92 -8.51
C LEU A 59 9.23 7.99 -9.04
N GLN A 60 9.82 7.78 -10.21
CA GLN A 60 10.69 8.75 -10.86
C GLN A 60 9.93 10.00 -11.31
N PHE A 61 8.68 9.84 -11.78
CA PHE A 61 7.80 10.96 -12.10
C PHE A 61 7.61 11.87 -10.88
N ILE A 62 7.33 11.31 -9.70
CA ILE A 62 7.17 12.06 -8.45
C ILE A 62 8.48 12.74 -8.06
N ASP A 63 9.61 12.06 -8.19
CA ASP A 63 10.91 12.63 -7.81
C ASP A 63 11.32 13.80 -8.72
N ASN A 64 10.94 13.75 -9.99
CA ASN A 64 11.18 14.81 -10.96
C ASN A 64 10.26 16.04 -10.76
N HIS A 65 9.19 15.92 -9.98
CA HIS A 65 8.35 17.05 -9.61
C HIS A 65 8.96 17.84 -8.46
N ARG A 66 8.83 19.18 -8.54
CA ARG A 66 9.43 20.08 -7.56
C ARG A 66 8.77 19.98 -6.20
N GLU A 67 7.44 19.92 -6.18
CA GLU A 67 6.65 19.84 -4.96
C GLU A 67 5.55 18.78 -5.12
N PHE A 68 5.62 17.75 -4.26
CA PHE A 68 4.57 16.77 -4.00
C PHE A 68 4.46 16.63 -2.48
N VAL A 69 3.39 17.18 -1.92
CA VAL A 69 3.14 17.13 -0.48
C VAL A 69 1.74 16.62 -0.24
N ALA A 70 1.59 15.64 0.65
CA ALA A 70 0.30 15.12 1.07
C ALA A 70 0.01 15.57 2.50
N LEU A 71 -1.11 16.23 2.72
CA LEU A 71 -1.60 16.61 4.04
C LEU A 71 -2.65 15.58 4.44
N VAL A 72 -2.33 14.77 5.44
CA VAL A 72 -3.22 13.70 5.91
C VAL A 72 -3.81 14.12 7.25
N PHE A 73 -5.14 14.10 7.35
CA PHE A 73 -5.83 14.42 8.59
C PHE A 73 -5.54 13.36 9.66
N SER A 74 -5.11 13.76 10.84
CA SER A 74 -4.93 12.86 11.99
C SER A 74 -6.10 13.06 12.96
N PRO A 75 -7.08 12.13 13.03
CA PRO A 75 -8.21 12.27 13.94
C PRO A 75 -7.79 12.31 15.41
N ALA A 76 -6.66 11.68 15.75
CA ALA A 76 -6.13 11.63 17.11
C ALA A 76 -5.59 12.99 17.58
N GLN A 77 -5.04 13.80 16.68
CA GLN A 77 -4.43 15.09 16.98
C GLN A 77 -5.25 16.28 16.44
N GLN A 78 -6.33 16.00 15.70
CA GLN A 78 -7.16 16.97 15.00
C GLN A 78 -6.38 17.97 14.14
N ASN A 79 -5.29 17.52 13.51
CA ASN A 79 -4.43 18.34 12.66
C ASN A 79 -4.14 17.64 11.32
N TYR A 80 -3.63 18.40 10.36
CA TYR A 80 -3.10 17.84 9.12
C TYR A 80 -1.59 17.63 9.28
N ALA A 81 -1.16 16.38 9.17
CA ALA A 81 0.26 16.04 9.12
C ALA A 81 0.75 16.19 7.67
N PRO A 82 1.75 17.05 7.39
CA PRO A 82 2.39 17.10 6.09
C PRO A 82 3.27 15.88 5.90
N HIS A 83 3.21 15.32 4.70
CA HIS A 83 4.00 14.18 4.27
C HIS A 83 4.72 14.51 2.98
N ASP A 84 6.02 14.23 2.97
CA ASP A 84 6.90 14.44 1.83
C ASP A 84 6.71 13.39 0.74
N LYS A 85 7.38 13.63 -0.39
CA LYS A 85 7.43 12.71 -1.54
C LYS A 85 7.85 11.29 -1.18
N GLU A 86 8.71 11.09 -0.19
CA GLU A 86 9.13 9.74 0.23
C GLU A 86 7.98 8.93 0.82
N TRP A 87 7.14 9.56 1.62
CA TRP A 87 5.96 8.93 2.17
C TRP A 87 4.94 8.60 1.07
N ILE A 88 4.73 9.50 0.12
CA ILE A 88 3.84 9.28 -1.03
C ILE A 88 4.33 8.10 -1.87
N LYS A 89 5.64 8.01 -2.13
CA LYS A 89 6.27 6.89 -2.84
C LYS A 89 6.00 5.54 -2.14
N GLU A 90 6.15 5.49 -0.81
CA GLU A 90 5.84 4.28 -0.04
C GLU A 90 4.35 3.91 -0.12
N LYS A 91 3.45 4.89 -0.01
CA LYS A 91 2.00 4.64 -0.10
C LYS A 91 1.58 4.17 -1.48
N LEU A 92 2.16 4.71 -2.54
CA LEU A 92 1.96 4.22 -3.90
C LEU A 92 2.44 2.78 -4.05
N LEU A 93 3.65 2.45 -3.60
CA LEU A 93 4.16 1.08 -3.66
C LEU A 93 3.24 0.09 -2.94
N ASN A 94 2.74 0.46 -1.75
CA ASN A 94 1.76 -0.36 -1.03
C ASN A 94 0.41 -0.44 -1.75
N HIS A 95 -0.03 0.62 -2.40
CA HIS A 95 -1.27 0.66 -3.17
C HIS A 95 -1.19 -0.25 -4.40
N LEU A 96 -0.11 -0.14 -5.20
CA LEU A 96 0.15 -1.00 -6.36
C LEU A 96 0.38 -2.47 -5.93
N GLY A 97 1.12 -2.69 -4.84
CA GLY A 97 1.36 -4.02 -4.28
C GLY A 97 0.11 -4.70 -3.73
N ARG A 98 -0.91 -3.94 -3.31
CA ARG A 98 -2.24 -4.48 -2.93
C ARG A 98 -3.10 -4.86 -4.12
N GLN A 99 -2.91 -4.22 -5.27
CA GLN A 99 -3.59 -4.59 -6.51
C GLN A 99 -3.01 -5.89 -7.12
N GLN A 100 -1.80 -6.27 -6.73
CA GLN A 100 -1.28 -7.62 -6.98
C GLN A 100 -1.69 -8.54 -5.82
N PRO A 101 -2.35 -9.68 -6.08
CA PRO A 101 -2.71 -10.61 -5.01
C PRO A 101 -1.42 -11.11 -4.33
N ALA A 102 -1.24 -10.75 -3.06
CA ALA A 102 -0.15 -11.28 -2.26
C ALA A 102 -0.27 -12.81 -2.16
N PRO A 103 0.81 -13.59 -2.37
CA PRO A 103 0.81 -14.99 -1.97
C PRO A 103 0.57 -15.06 -0.46
N GLN A 104 -0.48 -15.77 -0.08
CA GLN A 104 -0.91 -16.01 1.30
C GLN A 104 0.29 -16.45 2.14
N GLN A 105 0.74 -15.60 3.07
CA GLN A 105 1.67 -16.01 4.10
C GLN A 105 0.90 -16.94 5.07
N GLN A 106 1.18 -18.23 4.96
CA GLN A 106 0.76 -19.25 5.91
C GLN A 106 1.20 -18.84 7.32
N GLN A 107 0.24 -18.74 8.23
CA GLN A 107 0.51 -18.59 9.66
C GLN A 107 1.27 -19.83 10.16
N PRO A 108 2.40 -19.69 10.86
CA PRO A 108 3.01 -20.81 11.55
C PRO A 108 2.16 -21.15 12.79
N SER A 109 1.44 -22.26 12.72
CA SER A 109 0.77 -22.86 13.88
C SER A 109 1.80 -23.18 14.95
N ARG A 110 1.86 -22.35 15.99
CA ARG A 110 2.66 -22.59 17.20
C ARG A 110 2.26 -23.93 17.83
N GLY A 111 3.26 -24.80 17.98
CA GLY A 111 3.12 -26.09 18.64
C GLY A 111 2.70 -25.96 20.11
N GLY A 112 1.77 -26.81 20.51
CA GLY A 112 1.52 -27.18 21.90
C GLY A 112 1.91 -28.64 22.08
N ALA A 113 3.05 -28.87 22.72
CA ALA A 113 3.46 -30.18 23.19
C ALA A 113 2.56 -30.64 24.36
N SER A 114 2.08 -31.88 24.34
CA SER A 114 1.75 -32.58 25.58
C SER A 114 1.83 -34.10 25.41
N SER A 115 2.89 -34.64 26.01
CA SER A 115 2.87 -35.86 26.83
C SER A 115 2.55 -37.19 26.15
N ASN A 116 3.57 -37.74 25.48
CA ASN A 116 3.73 -39.18 25.33
C ASN A 116 4.22 -39.75 26.67
N ARG A 117 3.32 -40.32 27.47
CA ARG A 117 3.67 -41.13 28.65
C ARG A 117 3.03 -42.51 28.53
N SER A 118 3.87 -43.46 28.11
CA SER A 118 4.01 -44.81 28.66
C SER A 118 2.75 -45.66 28.83
N ASN A 119 2.61 -46.68 27.98
CA ASN A 119 2.02 -47.94 28.43
C ASN A 119 2.66 -49.14 27.70
N ILE A 120 3.72 -49.69 28.30
CA ILE A 120 4.25 -51.02 27.97
C ILE A 120 4.33 -51.82 29.28
N GLN A 121 3.79 -53.04 29.21
CA GLN A 121 3.90 -54.19 30.11
C GLN A 121 3.07 -54.20 31.41
N SER A 122 2.14 -55.15 31.51
CA SER A 122 2.36 -56.45 32.20
C SER A 122 1.07 -57.30 32.17
N ARG A 123 1.06 -58.45 31.48
CA ARG A 123 1.18 -59.83 32.00
C ARG A 123 0.03 -60.34 32.89
N LEU A 124 -0.60 -61.41 32.37
CA LEU A 124 -1.06 -62.63 33.04
C LEU A 124 -2.24 -62.58 34.03
N GLY A 125 -3.27 -63.37 33.70
CA GLY A 125 -4.14 -64.06 34.66
C GLY A 125 -5.64 -63.90 34.33
N ASN A 126 -6.35 -64.89 33.82
CA ASN A 126 -6.87 -66.10 34.49
C ASN A 126 -8.39 -65.96 34.81
N GLN A 127 -9.19 -66.80 34.12
CA GLN A 127 -10.42 -67.47 34.59
C GLN A 127 -11.78 -66.75 34.73
N ARG A 128 -12.77 -67.43 34.11
CA ARG A 128 -14.18 -67.72 34.53
C ARG A 128 -15.15 -66.53 34.50
N PHE A 129 -16.37 -66.65 34.01
CA PHE A 129 -17.31 -67.78 33.94
C PHE A 129 -17.99 -67.88 32.58
#